data_AF-A0A6F8SZS5-F1
#
_entry.id   AF-A0A6F8SZS5-F1
#
_cell.length_a   1.000
_cell.length_b   1.000
_cell.length_c   1.000
_cell.angle_alpha   90.00
_cell.angle_beta   90.00
_cell.angle_gamma   90.00
#
_symmetry.space_group_name_H-M   'P 1'
#
loop_
_entity.id
_entity.type
_entity.pdbx_description
1 polymer ?
#
loop_
_entity_poly.entity_id
_entity_poly.type
_entity_poly.pdbx_seq_one_letter_code
_entity_poly.pdbx_strand_id
1 'polypeptide(L)' 'MNTTRWLGLGITLLAPALWLPATAMADTLEAIQERDSVRCGVNAAQPGFSSLDDNDQYRGLDL' A
#
# COMPACT_ATOMS: atom_id res chain seq x y z
N MET A 1 29.22 5.44 -43.19
CA MET A 1 29.61 5.38 -41.76
C MET A 1 28.87 6.40 -40.89
N ASN A 2 27.66 6.86 -41.27
CA ASN A 2 26.96 7.91 -40.51
C ASN A 2 25.76 7.41 -39.71
N THR A 3 25.23 6.22 -39.99
CA THR A 3 24.06 5.64 -39.30
C THR A 3 24.38 5.08 -37.91
N THR A 4 25.63 4.63 -37.67
CA THR A 4 26.07 4.08 -36.37
C THR A 4 26.12 5.14 -35.26
N ARG A 5 26.32 6.42 -35.59
CA ARG A 5 26.38 7.53 -34.62
C ARG A 5 25.02 7.90 -34.02
N TRP A 6 23.92 7.62 -34.72
CA TRP A 6 22.56 7.94 -34.27
C TRP A 6 21.96 6.82 -33.40
N LEU A 7 22.40 5.57 -33.57
CA LEU A 7 21.98 4.46 -32.72
C LEU A 7 22.51 4.57 -31.28
N GLY A 8 23.74 5.07 -31.10
CA GLY A 8 24.37 5.20 -29.77
C GLY A 8 23.76 6.29 -28.88
N LEU A 9 23.15 7.31 -29.49
CA LEU A 9 22.51 8.42 -28.75
C LEU A 9 21.09 8.06 -28.27
N GLY A 10 20.41 7.14 -28.94
CA GLY A 10 19.05 6.70 -28.55
C GLY A 10 19.04 5.80 -27.32
N ILE A 11 20.08 4.98 -27.13
CA ILE A 11 20.18 4.03 -26.01
C ILE A 11 20.54 4.71 -24.68
N THR A 12 21.29 5.82 -24.71
CA THR A 12 21.71 6.54 -23.49
C THR A 12 20.59 7.38 -22.86
N LEU A 13 19.58 7.78 -23.63
CA LEU A 13 18.41 8.54 -23.14
C LEU A 13 17.33 7.68 -22.48
N LEU A 14 17.34 6.37 -22.68
CA LEU A 14 16.37 5.43 -22.09
C LEU A 14 16.79 4.85 -20.73
N ALA A 15 18.08 4.99 -20.36
CA ALA A 15 18.62 4.48 -19.11
C ALA A 15 18.08 5.17 -17.82
N PRO A 16 17.77 6.47 -17.77
CA PRO A 16 17.32 7.11 -16.52
C PRO A 16 15.90 6.70 -16.12
N ALA A 17 15.05 6.27 -17.07
CA ALA A 17 13.66 5.91 -16.80
C ALA A 17 13.53 4.62 -15.97
N LEU A 18 14.56 3.77 -15.96
CA LEU A 18 14.60 2.52 -15.19
C LEU A 18 14.97 2.73 -13.72
N TRP A 19 15.34 3.97 -13.33
CA TRP A 19 15.77 4.32 -11.97
C TRP A 19 14.73 5.13 -11.20
N LEU A 20 13.52 5.33 -11.75
CA LEU A 20 12.45 5.87 -10.93
C LEU A 20 12.14 4.85 -9.83
N PRO A 21 12.26 5.22 -8.54
CA PRO A 21 11.79 4.34 -7.48
C PRO A 21 10.32 4.08 -7.74
N ALA A 22 9.94 2.81 -7.90
CA ALA A 22 8.54 2.43 -7.86
C ALA A 22 8.00 2.97 -6.54
N THR A 23 7.19 4.02 -6.60
CA THR A 23 6.54 4.59 -5.43
C THR A 23 5.63 3.50 -4.90
N ALA A 24 6.06 2.82 -3.84
CA ALA A 24 5.17 1.95 -3.08
C ALA A 24 4.05 2.85 -2.58
N MET A 25 2.88 2.77 -3.22
CA MET A 25 1.71 3.55 -2.82
C MET A 25 1.17 2.95 -1.53
N ALA A 26 1.70 3.42 -0.41
CA ALA A 26 1.18 3.14 0.92
C ALA A 26 -0.12 3.95 1.15
N ASP A 27 -1.13 3.66 0.33
CA ASP A 27 -2.42 4.36 0.28
C ASP A 27 -3.18 4.26 1.62
N THR A 28 -2.88 3.24 2.42
CA THR A 28 -3.57 3.02 3.70
C THR A 28 -3.33 4.14 4.70
N LEU A 29 -2.10 4.67 4.79
CA LEU A 29 -1.80 5.73 5.76
C LEU A 29 -2.45 7.05 5.34
N GLU A 30 -2.35 7.39 4.07
CA GLU A 30 -2.95 8.59 3.50
C GLU A 30 -4.48 8.55 3.63
N ALA A 31 -5.11 7.42 3.29
CA ALA A 31 -6.56 7.24 3.46
C ALA A 31 -7.03 7.26 4.94
N ILE A 32 -6.16 6.91 5.89
CA ILE A 32 -6.47 7.06 7.33
C ILE A 32 -6.41 8.53 7.73
N GLN A 33 -5.38 9.25 7.29
CA GLN A 33 -5.20 10.67 7.58
C GLN A 33 -6.32 11.52 6.99
N GLU A 34 -6.73 11.25 5.74
CA GLU A 34 -7.84 11.98 5.09
C GLU A 34 -9.19 11.74 5.78
N ARG A 35 -9.45 10.51 6.25
CA ARG A 35 -10.69 10.13 6.94
C ARG A 35 -10.69 10.49 8.43
N ASP A 36 -9.54 10.88 8.99
CA ASP A 36 -9.31 11.10 10.42
C ASP A 36 -9.81 9.95 11.32
N SER A 37 -9.71 8.72 10.83
CA SER A 37 -10.15 7.53 11.58
C SER A 37 -9.52 6.26 11.06
N VAL A 38 -9.19 5.32 11.95
CA VAL A 38 -8.75 3.98 11.60
C VAL A 38 -9.96 3.04 11.59
N ARG A 39 -10.05 2.17 10.57
CA ARG A 39 -11.06 1.12 10.48
C ARG A 39 -10.40 -0.24 10.69
N CYS A 40 -10.69 -0.88 11.81
CA CYS A 40 -10.17 -2.21 12.14
C CYS A 40 -11.24 -3.26 11.82
N GLY A 41 -10.96 -4.15 10.88
CA GLY A 41 -11.81 -5.32 10.63
C GLY A 41 -11.46 -6.43 11.62
N VAL A 42 -12.47 -6.97 12.30
CA VAL A 42 -12.32 -8.08 13.25
C VAL A 42 -13.31 -9.20 12.93
N ASN A 43 -13.03 -10.41 13.41
CA ASN A 43 -13.98 -11.51 13.36
C ASN A 43 -14.89 -11.45 14.58
N ALA A 44 -16.21 -11.43 14.41
CA ALA A 44 -17.16 -11.37 15.53
C ALA A 44 -17.36 -12.72 16.26
N ALA A 45 -16.71 -13.80 15.82
CA ALA A 45 -16.95 -15.16 16.27
C ALA A 45 -15.66 -15.92 16.62
N GLN A 46 -14.61 -15.23 17.07
CA GLN A 46 -13.34 -15.84 17.50
C GLN A 46 -13.10 -15.64 19.02
N PRO A 47 -13.60 -16.55 19.88
CA PRO A 47 -13.43 -16.43 21.33
C PRO A 47 -11.97 -16.26 21.75
N GLY A 48 -11.73 -15.32 22.68
CA GLY A 48 -10.40 -14.97 23.17
C GLY A 48 -9.67 -13.90 22.35
N PHE A 49 -10.03 -13.69 21.08
CA PHE A 49 -9.45 -12.64 20.23
C PHE A 49 -10.45 -11.52 19.97
N SER A 50 -11.56 -11.82 19.31
CA SER A 50 -12.66 -10.89 19.05
C SER A 50 -13.99 -11.64 18.99
N SER A 51 -14.96 -11.19 19.79
CA SER A 51 -16.30 -11.77 19.85
C SER A 51 -17.32 -10.75 20.32
N LEU A 52 -18.59 -10.91 19.94
CA LEU A 52 -19.69 -10.14 20.52
C LEU A 52 -20.06 -10.68 21.91
N ASP A 53 -20.35 -9.78 22.84
CA ASP A 53 -20.98 -10.11 24.11
C ASP A 53 -22.51 -10.06 24.03
N ASP A 54 -23.19 -10.31 25.15
CA ASP A 54 -24.66 -10.34 25.22
C ASP A 54 -25.33 -8.98 24.93
N ASN A 55 -24.55 -7.90 24.84
CA ASN A 55 -25.02 -6.56 24.48
C ASN A 55 -24.58 -6.14 23.05
N ASP A 56 -24.18 -7.11 22.22
CA ASP A 56 -23.62 -6.91 20.88
C ASP A 56 -22.39 -5.98 20.86
N GLN A 57 -21.63 -5.93 21.95
CA GLN A 57 -20.36 -5.21 22.00
C GLN A 57 -19.20 -6.14 21.70
N TYR A 58 -18.24 -5.67 20.90
CA TYR A 58 -17.01 -6.41 20.68
C TYR A 58 -16.21 -6.49 22.01
N ARG A 59 -15.70 -7.68 22.34
CA ARG A 59 -14.77 -7.96 23.44
C ARG A 59 -13.64 -8.93 23.00
N GLY A 60 -12.46 -8.83 23.62
CA GLY A 60 -11.32 -9.72 23.36
C GLY A 60 -9.97 -8.98 23.30
N LEU A 61 -8.91 -9.67 22.86
CA LEU A 61 -7.55 -9.14 22.77
C LEU A 61 -7.32 -8.14 21.62
N ASP A 62 -8.13 -8.21 20.56
CA ASP A 62 -7.93 -7.41 19.34
C ASP A 62 -8.55 -5.98 19.43
N LEU A 63 -9.10 -5.60 20.60
CA LEU A 63 -9.93 -4.40 20.79
C LEU A 63 -9.27 -3.35 21.66
#